data_AF-A0A2V8GNJ8-F1
#
_entry.id   AF-A0A2V8GNJ8-F1
#
_cell.length_a   1.000
_cell.length_b   1.000
_cell.length_c   1.000
_cell.angle_alpha   90.00
_cell.angle_beta   90.00
_cell.angle_gamma   90.00
#
_symmetry.space_group_name_H-M   'P 1'
#
loop_
_entity.id
_entity.type
_entity.pdbx_description
1 polymer ?
#
loop_
_entity_poly.entity_id
_entity_poly.type
_entity_poly.pdbx_seq_one_letter_code
_entity_poly.pdbx_strand_id
1 'polypeptide(L)' 'YGKDYQYAHDEQDAIADMGCLPPSLAGRKYYKPTERGFEKEIKRRLEGWDTIKKNRKKGE' A
#
# COMPACT_ATOMS: atom_id res chain seq x y z
N TYR A 1 -5.27 22.61 4.41
CA TYR A 1 -5.70 21.37 3.72
C TYR A 1 -4.46 20.70 3.17
N GLY A 2 -4.21 19.42 3.48
CA GLY A 2 -2.96 18.72 3.12
C GLY A 2 -1.87 18.75 4.19
N LYS A 3 -2.20 19.20 5.41
CA LYS A 3 -1.30 19.06 6.56
C LYS A 3 -1.03 17.55 6.75
N ASP A 4 0.24 17.18 6.84
CA ASP A 4 0.71 15.80 7.02
C ASP A 4 0.61 14.90 5.78
N TYR A 5 0.38 15.44 4.58
CA TYR A 5 0.48 14.65 3.34
C TYR A 5 1.89 14.09 3.16
N GLN A 6 1.97 12.77 2.95
CA GLN A 6 3.23 12.08 2.69
C GLN A 6 3.41 11.90 1.19
N TYR A 7 4.45 12.52 0.63
CA TYR A 7 4.82 12.32 -0.76
C TYR A 7 5.58 11.00 -0.90
N ALA A 8 4.93 9.99 -1.48
CA ALA A 8 5.46 8.63 -1.52
C ALA A 8 6.85 8.52 -2.16
N HIS A 9 7.20 9.40 -3.12
CA HIS A 9 8.48 9.33 -3.82
C HIS A 9 9.69 9.77 -2.98
N ASP A 10 9.48 10.50 -1.88
CA ASP A 10 10.56 10.87 -0.96
C ASP A 10 10.88 9.77 0.06
N GLU A 11 10.02 8.75 0.14
CA GLU A 11 10.19 7.59 1.02
C GLU A 11 11.21 6.61 0.43
N GLN A 12 11.98 5.93 1.29
CA GLN A 12 13.06 5.02 0.89
C GLN A 12 12.61 3.93 -0.09
N ASP A 13 11.41 3.38 0.12
CA ASP A 13 10.82 2.33 -0.74
C ASP A 13 9.89 2.90 -1.83
N ALA A 14 9.81 4.23 -1.94
CA ALA A 14 8.81 4.96 -2.71
C ALA A 14 7.35 4.61 -2.32
N ILE A 15 7.12 4.24 -1.05
CA ILE A 15 5.82 3.81 -0.51
C ILE A 15 5.49 4.60 0.76
N ALA A 16 4.44 5.43 0.69
CA ALA A 16 3.89 6.10 1.85
C ALA A 16 3.01 5.15 2.70
N ASP A 17 3.03 5.34 4.03
CA ASP A 17 2.14 4.63 4.97
C ASP A 17 0.78 5.33 5.14
N MET A 18 0.63 6.53 4.55
CA MET A 18 -0.64 7.24 4.53
C MET A 18 -1.79 6.40 3.94
N GLY A 19 -2.92 6.36 4.65
CA GLY A 19 -4.16 5.79 4.16
C GLY A 19 -4.78 6.69 3.09
N CYS A 20 -5.04 6.14 1.89
CA CYS A 20 -5.69 6.88 0.80
C CYS A 20 -7.22 6.85 0.89
N LEU A 21 -7.78 5.90 1.64
CA LEU A 21 -9.23 5.78 1.86
C LEU A 21 -9.64 6.56 3.11
N PRO A 22 -10.87 7.10 3.16
CA PRO A 22 -11.40 7.72 4.37
C PRO A 22 -11.47 6.70 5.52
N PRO A 23 -11.46 7.15 6.78
CA PRO A 23 -11.46 6.27 7.95
C PRO A 23 -12.60 5.24 7.96
N SER A 24 -13.79 5.62 7.46
CA SER A 24 -14.95 4.73 7.37
C SER A 24 -14.76 3.53 6.43
N LEU A 25 -13.76 3.60 5.54
CA LEU A 25 -13.42 2.57 4.56
C LEU A 25 -12.03 1.97 4.82
N ALA A 26 -11.40 2.29 5.97
CA ALA A 26 -10.09 1.77 6.31
C ALA A 26 -10.06 0.23 6.24
N GLY A 27 -9.04 -0.32 5.57
CA GLY A 27 -8.86 -1.76 5.41
C GLY A 27 -9.72 -2.44 4.33
N ARG A 28 -10.65 -1.73 3.67
CA ARG A 28 -11.41 -2.32 2.55
C ARG A 28 -10.52 -2.55 1.32
N LYS A 29 -10.62 -3.75 0.74
CA LYS A 29 -9.93 -4.15 -0.50
C LYS A 29 -10.97 -4.42 -1.60
N TYR A 30 -11.00 -3.58 -2.64
CA TYR A 30 -11.94 -3.69 -3.76
C TYR A 30 -11.39 -4.53 -4.92
N TYR A 31 -10.08 -4.44 -5.18
CA TYR A 31 -9.43 -5.21 -6.23
C TYR A 31 -8.79 -6.48 -5.65
N LYS A 32 -9.10 -7.63 -6.29
CA LYS A 32 -8.60 -8.96 -5.93
C LYS A 32 -8.03 -9.61 -7.21
N PRO A 33 -6.73 -9.43 -7.51
CA PRO A 33 -6.12 -9.97 -8.71
C PRO A 33 -6.19 -11.50 -8.73
N THR A 34 -6.38 -12.06 -9.91
CA THR A 34 -6.30 -13.51 -10.13
C THR A 34 -4.87 -13.96 -10.41
N GLU A 35 -4.65 -15.26 -10.60
CA GLU A 35 -3.34 -15.81 -10.94
C GLU A 35 -3.11 -15.96 -12.46
N ARG A 36 -4.03 -15.43 -13.28
CA ARG A 36 -3.98 -15.58 -14.73
C ARG A 36 -3.18 -14.46 -15.37
N GLY A 37 -2.22 -14.84 -16.23
CA GLY A 37 -1.45 -13.89 -17.03
C GLY A 37 -0.74 -12.83 -16.18
N PHE A 38 -0.89 -11.57 -16.56
CA PHE A 38 -0.21 -10.44 -15.92
C PHE A 38 -0.72 -10.12 -14.51
N GLU A 39 -1.95 -10.52 -14.17
CA GLU A 39 -2.49 -10.29 -12.82
C GLU A 39 -1.68 -11.02 -11.74
N LYS A 40 -0.99 -12.11 -12.08
CA LYS A 40 -0.06 -12.79 -11.17
C LYS A 40 1.07 -11.87 -10.71
N GLU A 41 1.63 -11.07 -11.63
CA GLU A 41 2.68 -10.11 -11.31
C GLU A 41 2.12 -8.92 -10.52
N ILE A 42 0.91 -8.46 -10.85
CA ILE A 42 0.22 -7.42 -10.07
C ILE A 42 -0.01 -7.89 -8.62
N LYS A 43 -0.49 -9.13 -8.43
CA LYS A 43 -0.68 -9.74 -7.12
C LYS A 43 0.63 -9.75 -6.32
N ARG A 44 1.72 -10.23 -6.93
CA ARG A 44 3.05 -10.27 -6.31
C ARG A 44 3.51 -8.89 -5.84
N ARG A 45 3.32 -7.85 -6.66
CA ARG A 45 3.69 -6.46 -6.30
C ARG A 45 2.86 -5.91 -5.16
N LEU A 46 1.54 -6.11 -5.20
CA LEU A 46 0.63 -5.69 -4.14
C LEU A 46 0.98 -6.35 -2.79
N GLU A 47 1.30 -7.65 -2.81
CA GLU A 47 1.77 -8.39 -1.62
C GLU A 47 3.13 -7.87 -1.11
N GLY A 48 4.04 -7.51 -2.02
CA GLY A 48 5.31 -6.88 -1.68
C GLY A 48 5.12 -5.54 -0.95
N TRP A 49 4.24 -4.68 -1.46
CA TRP A 49 3.94 -3.40 -0.81
C TRP A 49 3.28 -3.58 0.57
N ASP A 50 2.36 -4.54 0.71
CA ASP A 50 1.73 -4.88 2.00
C ASP A 50 2.77 -5.36 3.03
N THR A 51 3.79 -6.11 2.58
CA THR A 51 4.91 -6.56 3.42
C THR A 51 5.79 -5.42 3.88
N ILE A 52 6.15 -4.49 2.98
CA ILE A 52 6.95 -3.29 3.32
C ILE A 52 6.21 -2.46 4.39
N LYS A 53 4.91 -2.21 4.19
CA LYS A 53 4.07 -1.49 5.16
C LYS A 53 4.00 -2.19 6.52
N LYS A 54 3.85 -3.52 6.54
CA LYS A 54 3.84 -4.32 7.78
C LYS A 54 5.16 -4.26 8.54
N ASN A 55 6.28 -4.36 7.84
CA ASN A 55 7.60 -4.31 8.46
C ASN A 55 7.86 -2.94 9.08
N ARG A 56 7.43 -1.86 8.43
CA ARG A 56 7.53 -0.49 8.94
C ARG A 56 6.78 -0.31 10.26
N LYS A 57 5.53 -0.79 10.33
CA LYS A 57 4.71 -0.78 11.56
C LYS A 57 5.22 -1.64 12.70
N LYS A 58 6.17 -2.56 12.45
CA LYS A 58 6.76 -3.45 13.47
C LYS A 58 8.08 -2.90 14.02
N GLY A 59 8.71 -1.97 13.30
CA GLY A 59 9.95 -1.30 13.72
C GLY A 59 9.72 0.01 14.48
N GLU A 60 8.49 0.51 14.48
CA GLU A 60 7.98 1.57 15.37
C GLU A 60 7.48 0.99 16.70
#